data_AF-A0A537Z7B0-F1
#
_entry.id   AF-A0A537Z7B0-F1
#
_cell.length_a   1.000
_cell.length_b   1.000
_cell.length_c   1.000
_cell.angle_alpha   90.00
_cell.angle_beta   90.00
_cell.angle_gamma   90.00
#
_symmetry.space_group_name_H-M   'P 1'
#
loop_
_entity.id
_entity.type
_entity.pdbx_description
1 polymer ?
#
loop_
_entity_poly.entity_id
_entity_poly.type
_entity_poly.pdbx_seq_one_letter_code
_entity_poly.pdbx_strand_id
1 'polypeptide(L)'
;MGHPLRGPPAGAARGQGRTRAAAPGPRHPRDLGGGREPRGDRHGEPPHAGHELRPGRPRRVPADEDDARGRRAPGVPGDRGPRPRRPGRAARDGPAGPLALLDRPHGRRLHVGGDPALLRALRRHQGHPGLRDAVPGCVPAGLRGRLVAPPGADRDRQEGLQPAARGGQVREEGAGCDPRRAGRAHDRREDAGRRDLEAVQGHGHARGDARREGPGAGEGVRPVRFYEYESRRILAREGIPLSGHGFATNAEQAKQIAADIGGPVVVKSQVLTGGRMKAGGVKFADTPEEAEAHAREILALEIGGHMPRGVLVDSKAAIKQEYYAGVIYDGIRKLPTYVFSDMGGIDIEEVAETHPDRIGRGHFSTILPRMDFRAKDVVASLGITGSELNRLTPILAALARLFLKYDMTLAEINPLAQLEDGTFVAVDAHMEMENEARVRQQELLQELGVGDEETRQAREPTEFEIEGERIDSVDHRGVAGNVTEFDGNLGLVIGAGGGSLTLFDAVRRHGGKPANYCEIGGNPSVSKAKNLTKLVLQKPGVDKIAVMMSIVSNTRVDIVARGVIKACLELGHDPAEKVAVFRIPGAWEEEGFKILDKYGVEYYDRSVSMHEAARRAVEKVGAPV
;
A
#
# COMPACT_ATOMS: atom_id res chain seq x y z
N MET A 1 57.42 36.25 46.76
CA MET A 1 56.96 36.80 48.05
C MET A 1 55.72 36.01 48.48
N GLY A 2 55.44 35.86 49.78
CA GLY A 2 54.17 35.32 50.29
C GLY A 2 53.95 33.81 50.12
N HIS A 3 53.81 33.09 51.24
CA HIS A 3 53.44 31.66 51.28
C HIS A 3 52.32 31.45 52.35
N PRO A 4 51.67 30.27 52.48
CA PRO A 4 50.28 30.17 52.93
C PRO A 4 50.05 29.59 54.34
N LEU A 5 48.79 29.66 54.82
CA LEU A 5 48.25 29.00 56.02
C LEU A 5 46.83 28.46 55.67
N ARG A 6 46.41 27.23 56.04
CA ARG A 6 45.93 26.74 57.36
C ARG A 6 44.80 27.60 57.95
N GLY A 7 43.72 27.09 58.56
CA GLY A 7 43.26 25.73 58.88
C GLY A 7 42.16 25.77 59.98
N PRO A 8 41.30 24.73 60.17
CA PRO A 8 40.21 24.68 61.18
C PRO A 8 40.73 24.30 62.60
N PRO A 9 39.94 24.13 63.71
CA PRO A 9 38.49 23.78 63.81
C PRO A 9 37.68 24.29 65.06
N ALA A 10 36.51 23.64 65.32
CA ALA A 10 35.69 23.56 66.56
C ALA A 10 34.79 24.77 66.96
N GLY A 11 33.66 24.59 67.69
CA GLY A 11 32.94 23.35 68.01
C GLY A 11 31.76 23.44 69.02
N ALA A 12 30.81 22.50 68.86
CA ALA A 12 29.95 21.82 69.86
C ALA A 12 29.03 22.57 70.87
N ALA A 13 27.72 22.27 70.79
CA ALA A 13 26.74 22.33 71.88
C ALA A 13 25.90 21.01 71.94
N ARG A 14 24.98 20.82 72.92
CA ARG A 14 24.48 19.47 73.31
C ARG A 14 23.04 19.42 73.87
N GLY A 15 22.29 18.35 73.53
CA GLY A 15 21.05 17.88 74.19
C GLY A 15 20.44 16.71 73.39
N GLN A 16 20.63 15.43 73.75
CA GLN A 16 20.04 14.66 74.86
C GLN A 16 18.50 14.56 74.77
N GLY A 17 17.84 13.39 74.72
CA GLY A 17 18.26 11.98 74.68
C GLY A 17 17.05 11.07 74.30
N ARG A 18 16.95 9.76 74.60
CA ARG A 18 17.82 8.84 75.38
C ARG A 18 17.38 7.35 75.21
N THR A 19 18.29 6.43 74.84
CA THR A 19 18.29 4.96 75.18
C THR A 19 17.16 4.03 74.65
N ARG A 20 17.31 2.68 74.54
CA ARG A 20 18.36 1.72 75.00
C ARG A 20 18.38 0.37 74.23
N ALA A 21 19.60 -0.18 74.01
CA ALA A 21 19.98 -1.62 73.92
C ALA A 21 19.37 -2.51 72.80
N ALA A 22 19.98 -3.64 72.37
CA ALA A 22 21.18 -4.36 72.83
C ALA A 22 22.06 -4.93 71.68
N ALA A 23 23.28 -5.38 72.01
CA ALA A 23 24.25 -6.10 71.14
C ALA A 23 24.28 -7.61 71.54
N PRO A 24 25.10 -8.57 70.98
CA PRO A 24 26.45 -8.42 70.39
C PRO A 24 26.79 -9.28 69.12
N GLY A 25 28.04 -9.16 68.62
CA GLY A 25 28.71 -10.11 67.67
C GLY A 25 29.63 -11.12 68.42
N PRO A 26 30.82 -11.57 67.91
CA PRO A 26 31.53 -11.19 66.65
C PRO A 26 32.36 -12.33 65.92
N ARG A 27 33.21 -11.97 64.92
CA ARG A 27 34.37 -12.71 64.26
C ARG A 27 34.04 -13.81 63.23
N HIS A 28 34.42 -13.79 61.93
CA HIS A 28 35.73 -13.69 61.19
C HIS A 28 36.62 -15.00 61.24
N PRO A 29 37.63 -15.24 60.36
CA PRO A 29 37.56 -16.20 59.22
C PRO A 29 38.62 -17.34 59.20
N ARG A 30 38.56 -18.23 58.17
CA ARG A 30 39.66 -18.93 57.42
C ARG A 30 39.05 -19.80 56.29
N ASP A 31 39.62 -20.18 55.13
CA ASP A 31 40.98 -20.24 54.50
C ASP A 31 41.48 -21.70 54.26
N LEU A 32 42.56 -21.88 53.46
CA LEU A 32 43.12 -23.09 52.78
C LEU A 32 42.58 -23.33 51.35
N GLY A 33 43.37 -23.45 50.27
CA GLY A 33 44.84 -23.34 50.04
C GLY A 33 45.39 -24.49 49.16
N GLY A 34 46.39 -24.37 48.27
CA GLY A 34 47.18 -23.23 47.77
C GLY A 34 48.57 -23.69 47.24
N GLY A 35 49.00 -23.37 46.00
CA GLY A 35 50.19 -24.00 45.38
C GLY A 35 50.91 -23.32 44.19
N ARG A 36 52.00 -22.60 44.51
CA ARG A 36 53.27 -22.31 43.77
C ARG A 36 53.35 -22.16 42.22
N GLU A 37 53.82 -20.96 41.85
CA GLU A 37 54.68 -20.54 40.71
C GLU A 37 56.04 -21.29 40.58
N PRO A 38 57.01 -20.99 39.62
CA PRO A 38 57.06 -19.91 38.60
C PRO A 38 57.64 -20.23 37.16
N ARG A 39 57.55 -19.23 36.26
CA ARG A 39 58.47 -18.82 35.15
C ARG A 39 58.67 -19.69 33.89
N GLY A 40 58.79 -19.00 32.74
CA GLY A 40 59.34 -19.53 31.47
C GLY A 40 59.12 -18.62 30.25
N ASP A 41 59.95 -17.59 30.04
CA ASP A 41 59.95 -16.79 28.80
C ASP A 41 60.52 -17.58 27.60
N ARG A 42 60.06 -17.27 26.37
CA ARG A 42 60.89 -16.83 25.20
C ARG A 42 60.23 -16.97 23.82
N HIS A 43 60.28 -15.87 23.05
CA HIS A 43 60.21 -15.78 21.57
C HIS A 43 58.98 -16.40 20.85
N GLY A 44 58.58 -15.99 19.64
CA GLY A 44 59.05 -14.89 18.79
C GLY A 44 58.18 -14.78 17.52
N GLU A 45 58.10 -13.58 16.96
CA GLU A 45 57.43 -13.22 15.69
C GLU A 45 58.28 -13.59 14.43
N PRO A 46 57.80 -13.45 13.17
CA PRO A 46 56.42 -13.23 12.69
C PRO A 46 55.98 -14.24 11.55
N PRO A 47 55.71 -13.94 10.25
CA PRO A 47 54.59 -14.59 9.52
C PRO A 47 54.99 -15.20 8.14
N HIS A 48 54.00 -15.61 7.31
CA HIS A 48 53.77 -15.10 5.94
C HIS A 48 52.72 -15.91 5.13
N ALA A 49 52.39 -15.36 3.95
CA ALA A 49 51.56 -15.87 2.85
C ALA A 49 51.74 -17.37 2.51
N GLY A 50 50.80 -18.05 1.83
CA GLY A 50 49.63 -17.55 1.08
C GLY A 50 49.77 -17.88 -0.42
N HIS A 51 48.72 -18.41 -1.05
CA HIS A 51 48.73 -18.78 -2.47
C HIS A 51 47.34 -18.68 -3.11
N GLU A 52 47.28 -18.12 -4.31
CA GLU A 52 46.12 -18.19 -5.21
C GLU A 52 46.09 -19.53 -5.96
N LEU A 53 44.92 -19.96 -6.49
CA LEU A 53 44.71 -20.21 -7.94
C LEU A 53 43.33 -20.84 -8.27
N ARG A 54 42.37 -19.98 -8.63
CA ARG A 54 41.40 -20.07 -9.78
C ARG A 54 40.51 -21.34 -10.00
N PRO A 55 39.44 -21.26 -10.84
CA PRO A 55 38.23 -22.06 -10.63
C PRO A 55 38.02 -23.24 -11.60
N GLY A 56 37.15 -24.18 -11.19
CA GLY A 56 36.53 -25.21 -12.04
C GLY A 56 34.99 -25.19 -11.96
N ARG A 57 34.31 -25.52 -13.06
CA ARG A 57 32.83 -25.61 -13.17
C ARG A 57 32.42 -27.04 -13.63
N PRO A 58 31.12 -27.40 -13.63
CA PRO A 58 30.64 -28.53 -12.83
C PRO A 58 30.56 -29.87 -13.58
N ARG A 59 30.36 -30.96 -12.83
CA ARG A 59 29.90 -32.25 -13.37
C ARG A 59 28.62 -32.73 -12.67
N ARG A 60 27.80 -33.48 -13.41
CA ARG A 60 26.58 -34.15 -12.94
C ARG A 60 26.91 -35.38 -12.10
N VAL A 61 26.03 -35.74 -11.19
CA VAL A 61 25.88 -37.05 -10.53
C VAL A 61 24.37 -37.40 -10.59
N PRO A 62 23.96 -38.68 -10.75
CA PRO A 62 22.63 -39.03 -11.26
C PRO A 62 21.60 -39.37 -10.15
N ALA A 63 20.52 -40.06 -10.54
CA ALA A 63 19.40 -40.49 -9.70
C ALA A 63 19.44 -41.99 -9.36
N ASP A 64 18.31 -42.47 -8.82
CA ASP A 64 17.83 -43.86 -8.68
C ASP A 64 18.30 -44.69 -7.46
N GLU A 65 17.39 -44.81 -6.49
CA GLU A 65 17.15 -45.90 -5.52
C GLU A 65 15.74 -45.62 -4.90
N ASP A 66 14.87 -46.59 -4.55
CA ASP A 66 14.97 -48.06 -4.50
C ASP A 66 13.56 -48.72 -4.74
N ASP A 67 13.49 -50.04 -4.97
CA ASP A 67 12.26 -50.79 -5.33
C ASP A 67 11.82 -51.84 -4.27
N ALA A 68 10.51 -51.94 -4.00
CA ALA A 68 9.94 -53.06 -3.24
C ALA A 68 8.43 -53.35 -3.48
N ARG A 69 8.15 -54.48 -4.16
CA ARG A 69 7.23 -55.58 -3.76
C ARG A 69 5.82 -55.20 -3.21
N GLY A 70 4.67 -55.61 -3.76
CA GLY A 70 4.34 -56.56 -4.83
C GLY A 70 3.52 -57.77 -4.35
N ARG A 71 2.26 -57.94 -4.82
CA ARG A 71 1.43 -59.19 -4.80
C ARG A 71 0.15 -59.04 -5.65
N ARG A 72 -0.45 -60.15 -6.12
CA ARG A 72 -1.67 -60.22 -6.98
C ARG A 72 -2.77 -61.09 -6.36
N ALA A 73 -4.05 -60.80 -6.65
CA ALA A 73 -5.17 -61.77 -6.72
C ALA A 73 -6.35 -61.20 -7.58
N PRO A 74 -7.25 -62.01 -8.20
CA PRO A 74 -8.08 -61.55 -9.35
C PRO A 74 -9.60 -61.89 -9.37
N GLY A 75 -10.36 -61.23 -10.27
CA GLY A 75 -11.67 -61.69 -10.82
C GLY A 75 -12.95 -61.20 -10.10
N VAL A 76 -14.18 -61.24 -10.68
CA VAL A 76 -14.68 -61.65 -12.03
C VAL A 76 -15.94 -60.78 -12.44
N PRO A 77 -16.86 -61.04 -13.42
CA PRO A 77 -17.49 -59.94 -14.20
C PRO A 77 -19.05 -59.88 -14.38
N GLY A 78 -19.58 -58.66 -14.63
CA GLY A 78 -20.66 -58.38 -15.61
C GLY A 78 -22.15 -58.42 -15.19
N ASP A 79 -23.00 -57.65 -15.90
CA ASP A 79 -24.21 -58.12 -16.63
C ASP A 79 -24.76 -57.03 -17.62
N ARG A 80 -25.88 -57.25 -18.34
CA ARG A 80 -26.37 -56.46 -19.50
C ARG A 80 -27.85 -56.02 -19.48
N GLY A 81 -28.10 -54.76 -19.87
CA GLY A 81 -29.34 -54.30 -20.55
C GLY A 81 -30.52 -53.87 -19.64
N PRO A 82 -31.68 -53.46 -20.21
CA PRO A 82 -32.03 -53.23 -21.62
C PRO A 82 -32.46 -51.76 -21.95
N ARG A 83 -32.85 -51.48 -23.22
CA ARG A 83 -33.51 -50.22 -23.67
C ARG A 83 -34.99 -50.47 -24.00
N PRO A 84 -35.89 -49.46 -23.84
CA PRO A 84 -36.77 -49.14 -24.98
C PRO A 84 -37.27 -47.67 -25.15
N ARG A 85 -37.46 -47.28 -26.43
CA ARG A 85 -38.47 -46.37 -27.03
C ARG A 85 -38.51 -44.84 -26.74
N ARG A 86 -38.91 -44.10 -27.80
CA ARG A 86 -39.39 -42.69 -27.83
C ARG A 86 -40.93 -42.69 -27.99
N PRO A 87 -41.68 -41.61 -27.65
CA PRO A 87 -41.93 -40.51 -28.61
C PRO A 87 -42.02 -39.10 -27.97
N GLY A 88 -42.17 -38.07 -28.81
CA GLY A 88 -42.53 -36.69 -28.39
C GLY A 88 -41.62 -35.59 -28.96
N ARG A 89 -42.22 -34.58 -29.63
CA ARG A 89 -41.61 -33.29 -29.95
C ARG A 89 -42.38 -32.20 -29.20
N ALA A 90 -41.66 -31.31 -28.53
CA ALA A 90 -42.14 -30.04 -27.99
C ALA A 90 -41.04 -28.98 -28.16
N ALA A 91 -41.33 -27.71 -27.84
CA ALA A 91 -40.47 -26.57 -28.16
C ALA A 91 -39.08 -26.62 -27.48
N ARG A 92 -38.11 -25.90 -28.07
CA ARG A 92 -36.78 -25.65 -27.52
C ARG A 92 -36.69 -24.22 -26.99
N ASP A 93 -36.85 -24.05 -25.70
CA ASP A 93 -36.34 -22.87 -24.99
C ASP A 93 -34.97 -23.19 -24.36
N GLY A 94 -34.07 -22.21 -24.32
CA GLY A 94 -32.73 -22.36 -23.75
C GLY A 94 -32.72 -22.24 -22.22
N PRO A 95 -31.77 -22.89 -21.51
CA PRO A 95 -31.72 -22.85 -20.06
C PRO A 95 -31.30 -21.47 -19.53
N ALA A 96 -32.02 -20.97 -18.53
CA ALA A 96 -31.58 -19.87 -17.68
C ALA A 96 -30.62 -20.38 -16.56
N GLY A 97 -29.93 -19.46 -15.89
CA GLY A 97 -28.98 -19.79 -14.82
C GLY A 97 -29.64 -20.34 -13.53
N PRO A 98 -28.88 -21.05 -12.68
CA PRO A 98 -29.42 -21.77 -11.52
C PRO A 98 -29.98 -20.84 -10.43
N LEU A 99 -31.14 -21.20 -9.87
CA LEU A 99 -31.82 -20.44 -8.83
C LEU A 99 -30.99 -20.26 -7.53
N ALA A 100 -31.28 -19.19 -6.80
CA ALA A 100 -30.83 -18.94 -5.44
C ALA A 100 -32.03 -18.61 -4.54
N LEU A 101 -32.06 -19.20 -3.34
CA LEU A 101 -33.00 -18.81 -2.27
C LEU A 101 -32.32 -17.78 -1.37
N LEU A 102 -32.94 -16.61 -1.24
CA LEU A 102 -32.50 -15.50 -0.37
C LEU A 102 -33.54 -15.27 0.72
N ASP A 103 -33.18 -14.64 1.84
CA ASP A 103 -34.14 -14.27 2.88
C ASP A 103 -35.06 -13.09 2.50
N ARG A 104 -34.63 -12.26 1.54
CA ARG A 104 -35.24 -11.02 1.00
C ARG A 104 -34.69 -10.77 -0.43
N PRO A 105 -35.24 -9.84 -1.25
CA PRO A 105 -34.81 -9.65 -2.65
C PRO A 105 -33.33 -9.33 -2.87
N HIS A 106 -32.66 -8.72 -1.87
CA HIS A 106 -31.22 -8.47 -1.83
C HIS A 106 -30.57 -9.06 -0.57
N GLY A 107 -31.19 -10.11 0.00
CA GLY A 107 -30.86 -10.70 1.30
C GLY A 107 -29.76 -11.77 1.27
N ARG A 108 -29.44 -12.34 2.44
CA ARG A 108 -28.45 -13.43 2.51
C ARG A 108 -29.00 -14.71 1.86
N ARG A 109 -28.11 -15.46 1.22
CA ARG A 109 -28.42 -16.78 0.63
C ARG A 109 -28.68 -17.79 1.76
N LEU A 110 -29.84 -18.43 1.73
CA LEU A 110 -30.27 -19.35 2.78
C LEU A 110 -29.55 -20.69 2.68
N HIS A 111 -28.77 -21.05 3.70
CA HIS A 111 -28.11 -22.36 3.78
C HIS A 111 -29.12 -23.46 4.16
N VAL A 112 -29.46 -24.31 3.20
CA VAL A 112 -30.51 -25.36 3.29
C VAL A 112 -30.11 -26.55 4.18
N GLY A 113 -29.11 -26.40 5.06
CA GLY A 113 -28.56 -27.50 5.87
C GLY A 113 -29.40 -27.91 7.08
N GLY A 114 -30.28 -27.02 7.58
CA GLY A 114 -30.97 -27.18 8.87
C GLY A 114 -32.40 -27.76 8.83
N ASP A 115 -33.02 -27.91 7.66
CA ASP A 115 -34.45 -28.29 7.55
C ASP A 115 -34.64 -29.64 6.82
N PRO A 116 -34.94 -30.74 7.55
CA PRO A 116 -35.18 -32.06 6.98
C PRO A 116 -36.47 -32.19 6.15
N ALA A 117 -37.42 -31.25 6.22
CA ALA A 117 -38.62 -31.24 5.38
C ALA A 117 -38.32 -30.56 4.05
N LEU A 118 -37.68 -29.38 4.07
CA LEU A 118 -37.29 -28.62 2.89
C LEU A 118 -36.31 -29.40 2.00
N LEU A 119 -35.32 -30.07 2.62
CA LEU A 119 -34.40 -30.97 1.91
C LEU A 119 -35.11 -32.16 1.24
N ARG A 120 -36.17 -32.72 1.85
CA ARG A 120 -36.95 -33.83 1.26
C ARG A 120 -37.84 -33.36 0.11
N ALA A 121 -38.37 -32.13 0.16
CA ALA A 121 -39.09 -31.53 -0.97
C ALA A 121 -38.16 -31.30 -2.18
N LEU A 122 -37.00 -30.65 -1.96
CA LEU A 122 -36.05 -30.34 -3.04
C LEU A 122 -35.50 -31.59 -3.73
N ARG A 123 -35.09 -32.63 -2.98
CA ARG A 123 -34.60 -33.89 -3.55
C ARG A 123 -35.66 -34.61 -4.41
N ARG A 124 -36.94 -34.53 -4.04
CA ARG A 124 -38.04 -35.08 -4.86
C ARG A 124 -38.26 -34.28 -6.15
N HIS A 125 -38.09 -32.96 -6.12
CA HIS A 125 -38.27 -32.11 -7.30
C HIS A 125 -37.14 -32.27 -8.34
N GLN A 126 -35.88 -32.29 -7.87
CA GLN A 126 -34.69 -32.39 -8.73
C GLN A 126 -34.56 -33.75 -9.45
N GLY A 127 -35.27 -34.78 -8.98
CA GLY A 127 -35.28 -36.12 -9.59
C GLY A 127 -36.10 -36.23 -10.89
N HIS A 128 -36.97 -35.27 -11.20
CA HIS A 128 -37.82 -35.33 -12.40
C HIS A 128 -37.26 -34.47 -13.56
N PRO A 129 -36.97 -35.04 -14.74
CA PRO A 129 -36.28 -34.31 -15.81
C PRO A 129 -36.97 -33.03 -16.29
N GLY A 130 -38.31 -32.98 -16.27
CA GLY A 130 -39.10 -31.82 -16.71
C GLY A 130 -39.37 -30.75 -15.64
N LEU A 131 -38.73 -30.83 -14.45
CA LEU A 131 -39.00 -29.94 -13.31
C LEU A 131 -37.72 -29.29 -12.71
N ARG A 132 -36.61 -29.30 -13.45
CA ARG A 132 -35.32 -28.78 -12.95
C ARG A 132 -35.33 -27.29 -12.63
N ASP A 133 -36.11 -26.50 -13.36
CA ASP A 133 -36.13 -25.04 -13.29
C ASP A 133 -37.50 -24.48 -12.86
N ALA A 134 -38.40 -25.33 -12.38
CA ALA A 134 -39.75 -24.98 -11.94
C ALA A 134 -39.85 -24.81 -10.41
N VAL A 135 -40.51 -23.73 -9.95
CA VAL A 135 -40.72 -23.46 -8.52
C VAL A 135 -41.72 -24.47 -7.91
N PRO A 136 -41.39 -25.17 -6.81
CA PRO A 136 -42.31 -26.12 -6.19
C PRO A 136 -43.57 -25.45 -5.63
N GLY A 137 -44.76 -25.94 -6.01
CA GLY A 137 -46.03 -25.43 -5.48
C GLY A 137 -46.23 -25.66 -3.98
N CYS A 138 -45.54 -26.65 -3.40
CA CYS A 138 -45.64 -27.07 -2.01
C CYS A 138 -44.75 -26.28 -1.02
N VAL A 139 -44.45 -25.00 -1.31
CA VAL A 139 -43.80 -24.09 -0.35
C VAL A 139 -44.82 -23.57 0.69
N PRO A 140 -44.55 -23.67 2.01
CA PRO A 140 -45.41 -23.14 3.07
C PRO A 140 -45.72 -21.66 2.92
N ALA A 141 -46.93 -21.24 3.31
CA ALA A 141 -47.46 -19.90 3.02
C ALA A 141 -46.52 -18.74 3.42
N GLY A 142 -45.91 -18.81 4.61
CA GLY A 142 -44.99 -17.78 5.13
C GLY A 142 -43.66 -17.61 4.37
N LEU A 143 -43.33 -18.51 3.43
CA LEU A 143 -42.12 -18.41 2.59
C LEU A 143 -42.42 -17.95 1.16
N ARG A 144 -43.67 -17.91 0.72
CA ARG A 144 -44.02 -17.53 -0.67
C ARG A 144 -43.64 -16.08 -1.00
N GLY A 145 -43.68 -15.17 -0.02
CA GLY A 145 -43.24 -13.77 -0.16
C GLY A 145 -41.72 -13.54 -0.22
N ARG A 146 -40.90 -14.60 -0.35
CA ARG A 146 -39.42 -14.51 -0.40
C ARG A 146 -38.81 -15.10 -1.68
N LEU A 147 -39.64 -15.51 -2.63
CA LEU A 147 -39.22 -15.97 -3.96
C LEU A 147 -39.37 -14.82 -4.97
N VAL A 148 -38.24 -14.36 -5.50
CA VAL A 148 -38.18 -13.31 -6.54
C VAL A 148 -37.23 -13.78 -7.63
N ALA A 149 -37.62 -13.64 -8.90
CA ALA A 149 -36.76 -13.95 -10.04
C ALA A 149 -35.64 -12.88 -10.18
N PRO A 150 -34.44 -13.25 -10.68
CA PRO A 150 -33.39 -12.26 -10.93
C PRO A 150 -33.83 -11.23 -11.97
N PRO A 151 -33.36 -9.97 -11.90
CA PRO A 151 -33.68 -8.95 -12.88
C PRO A 151 -33.19 -9.38 -14.28
N GLY A 152 -34.11 -9.44 -15.23
CA GLY A 152 -33.82 -9.86 -16.61
C GLY A 152 -32.98 -8.84 -17.38
N ALA A 153 -32.07 -9.33 -18.22
CA ALA A 153 -31.21 -8.52 -19.07
C ALA A 153 -31.97 -8.04 -20.34
N ASP A 154 -32.94 -7.13 -20.18
CA ASP A 154 -33.67 -6.56 -21.32
C ASP A 154 -34.24 -5.13 -21.13
N ARG A 155 -33.66 -4.31 -20.23
CA ARG A 155 -34.00 -2.86 -20.16
C ARG A 155 -33.47 -2.09 -21.38
N ASP A 156 -32.19 -2.24 -21.70
CA ASP A 156 -31.53 -1.53 -22.80
C ASP A 156 -32.21 -1.74 -24.17
N ARG A 157 -32.87 -2.90 -24.36
CA ARG A 157 -33.64 -3.22 -25.56
C ARG A 157 -34.97 -2.47 -25.64
N GLN A 158 -35.61 -2.17 -24.51
CA GLN A 158 -36.83 -1.33 -24.46
C GLN A 158 -36.52 0.15 -24.74
N GLU A 159 -35.30 0.60 -24.44
CA GLU A 159 -34.79 1.96 -24.76
C GLU A 159 -34.22 2.07 -26.19
N GLY A 160 -34.33 1.02 -27.01
CA GLY A 160 -33.90 1.04 -28.43
C GLY A 160 -32.38 1.00 -28.64
N LEU A 161 -31.59 0.63 -27.62
CA LEU A 161 -30.12 0.67 -27.67
C LEU A 161 -29.45 -0.51 -28.41
N GLN A 162 -30.24 -1.36 -29.10
CA GLN A 162 -29.75 -2.45 -29.96
C GLN A 162 -30.48 -2.44 -31.32
N PRO A 163 -29.76 -2.63 -32.45
CA PRO A 163 -30.39 -2.82 -33.75
C PRO A 163 -31.13 -4.17 -33.82
N ALA A 164 -32.24 -4.21 -34.55
CA ALA A 164 -33.02 -5.43 -34.75
C ALA A 164 -32.22 -6.50 -35.51
N ALA A 165 -32.20 -7.73 -34.97
CA ALA A 165 -31.47 -8.85 -35.54
C ALA A 165 -32.06 -9.27 -36.90
N ARG A 166 -31.34 -9.00 -38.00
CA ARG A 166 -31.63 -9.61 -39.31
C ARG A 166 -31.20 -11.08 -39.27
N GLY A 167 -32.15 -11.98 -39.49
CA GLY A 167 -31.93 -13.42 -39.35
C GLY A 167 -30.95 -13.98 -40.39
N GLY A 168 -29.72 -14.26 -39.97
CA GLY A 168 -28.79 -15.08 -40.75
C GLY A 168 -29.18 -16.56 -40.68
N GLN A 169 -29.44 -17.18 -41.82
CA GLN A 169 -29.62 -18.63 -41.90
C GLN A 169 -28.27 -19.33 -41.66
N VAL A 170 -28.22 -20.23 -40.69
CA VAL A 170 -27.09 -21.16 -40.52
C VAL A 170 -27.10 -22.12 -41.70
N ARG A 171 -26.02 -22.15 -42.50
CA ARG A 171 -25.79 -23.24 -43.46
C ARG A 171 -25.27 -24.45 -42.72
N GLU A 172 -25.86 -25.62 -42.98
CA GLU A 172 -25.29 -26.90 -42.58
C GLU A 172 -24.08 -27.22 -43.48
N GLU A 173 -23.02 -27.79 -42.90
CA GLU A 173 -21.82 -28.20 -43.65
C GLU A 173 -22.09 -29.49 -44.43
N GLY A 174 -22.39 -29.36 -45.72
CA GLY A 174 -22.48 -30.49 -46.63
C GLY A 174 -21.10 -31.02 -47.02
N ALA A 175 -20.84 -32.31 -46.80
CA ALA A 175 -19.61 -32.95 -47.24
C ALA A 175 -19.52 -33.02 -48.77
N GLY A 176 -18.48 -32.42 -49.35
CA GLY A 176 -18.21 -32.46 -50.79
C GLY A 176 -16.75 -32.13 -51.11
N CYS A 177 -16.08 -33.01 -51.84
CA CYS A 177 -14.70 -32.81 -52.28
C CYS A 177 -14.66 -32.39 -53.76
N ASP A 178 -13.92 -31.34 -54.10
CA ASP A 178 -13.43 -31.10 -55.46
C ASP A 178 -12.00 -30.51 -55.42
N PRO A 179 -10.96 -31.24 -55.90
CA PRO A 179 -9.58 -30.80 -55.82
C PRO A 179 -9.17 -29.91 -57.00
N ARG A 180 -9.33 -28.58 -56.89
CA ARG A 180 -8.72 -27.65 -57.87
C ARG A 180 -8.46 -26.20 -57.42
N ARG A 181 -7.36 -25.96 -56.70
CA ARG A 181 -6.56 -24.73 -56.85
C ARG A 181 -5.10 -24.94 -56.45
N ALA A 182 -4.17 -24.53 -57.34
CA ALA A 182 -2.74 -24.62 -57.11
C ALA A 182 -2.25 -23.46 -56.22
N GLY A 183 -1.23 -23.71 -55.41
CA GLY A 183 -0.81 -22.80 -54.35
C GLY A 183 0.19 -21.71 -54.74
N ARG A 184 0.53 -20.89 -53.75
CA ARG A 184 1.87 -20.32 -53.54
C ARG A 184 2.22 -20.52 -52.07
N ALA A 185 3.52 -20.62 -51.78
CA ALA A 185 4.03 -20.92 -50.44
C ALA A 185 5.04 -19.86 -50.00
N HIS A 186 4.90 -19.37 -48.76
CA HIS A 186 5.86 -18.70 -47.88
C HIS A 186 5.09 -18.48 -46.55
N ASP A 187 5.61 -18.71 -45.35
CA ASP A 187 6.85 -19.43 -45.02
C ASP A 187 6.70 -20.14 -43.66
N ARG A 188 7.53 -21.14 -43.37
CA ARG A 188 7.44 -21.91 -42.11
C ARG A 188 8.22 -21.25 -40.97
N ARG A 189 7.56 -21.00 -39.84
CA ARG A 189 8.16 -21.09 -38.49
C ARG A 189 7.21 -21.86 -37.57
N GLU A 190 7.79 -22.46 -36.53
CA GLU A 190 7.24 -23.68 -35.93
C GLU A 190 6.31 -23.40 -34.73
N ASP A 191 5.15 -24.05 -34.70
CA ASP A 191 4.20 -24.02 -33.59
C ASP A 191 4.74 -24.80 -32.37
N ALA A 192 5.20 -24.07 -31.35
CA ALA A 192 5.70 -24.64 -30.10
C ALA A 192 4.57 -24.86 -29.07
N GLY A 193 3.76 -25.91 -29.30
CA GLY A 193 3.04 -26.61 -28.24
C GLY A 193 1.92 -25.87 -27.49
N ARG A 194 0.68 -26.00 -28.00
CA ARG A 194 -0.48 -25.98 -27.10
C ARG A 194 -0.34 -27.11 -26.07
N ARG A 195 -0.54 -26.79 -24.80
CA ARG A 195 -0.86 -27.77 -23.75
C ARG A 195 -2.14 -27.32 -23.06
N ASP A 196 -3.09 -28.21 -22.98
CA ASP A 196 -4.35 -27.97 -22.27
C ASP A 196 -4.09 -27.92 -20.77
N LEU A 197 -4.51 -26.82 -20.13
CA LEU A 197 -4.51 -26.68 -18.67
C LEU A 197 -5.87 -27.09 -18.13
N GLU A 198 -6.08 -28.40 -17.98
CA GLU A 198 -7.20 -28.91 -17.18
C GLU A 198 -7.02 -28.47 -15.72
N ALA A 199 -7.95 -27.67 -15.22
CA ALA A 199 -7.93 -27.17 -13.86
C ALA A 199 -8.34 -28.28 -12.86
N VAL A 200 -7.37 -29.06 -12.41
CA VAL A 200 -7.57 -30.11 -11.39
C VAL A 200 -8.11 -29.49 -10.09
N GLN A 201 -9.33 -29.88 -9.70
CA GLN A 201 -9.93 -29.44 -8.44
C GLN A 201 -9.29 -30.16 -7.24
N GLY A 202 -8.29 -29.53 -6.63
CA GLY A 202 -7.72 -29.99 -5.37
C GLY A 202 -8.71 -29.87 -4.20
N HIS A 203 -8.97 -30.97 -3.49
CA HIS A 203 -9.83 -30.98 -2.30
C HIS A 203 -9.16 -30.33 -1.07
N GLY A 204 -9.09 -29.00 -1.05
CA GLY A 204 -8.76 -28.24 0.17
C GLY A 204 -9.93 -28.17 1.14
N HIS A 205 -9.72 -28.45 2.43
CA HIS A 205 -10.70 -28.16 3.47
C HIS A 205 -10.90 -26.65 3.65
N ALA A 206 -12.16 -26.22 3.81
CA ALA A 206 -12.49 -24.81 3.96
C ALA A 206 -11.97 -24.25 5.28
N ARG A 207 -11.09 -23.23 5.22
CA ARG A 207 -10.84 -22.34 6.36
C ARG A 207 -12.04 -21.42 6.54
N GLY A 208 -12.50 -21.27 7.78
CA GLY A 208 -13.52 -20.28 8.14
C GLY A 208 -12.99 -18.84 8.07
N ASP A 209 -13.94 -17.90 8.12
CA ASP A 209 -13.74 -16.48 8.41
C ASP A 209 -12.83 -15.64 7.49
N ALA A 210 -12.76 -16.01 6.21
CA ALA A 210 -12.55 -15.03 5.14
C ALA A 210 -13.84 -14.19 4.90
N ARG A 211 -14.16 -13.28 5.84
CA ARG A 211 -15.28 -12.33 5.77
C ARG A 211 -14.90 -10.89 6.21
N ARG A 212 -13.73 -10.42 5.78
CA ARG A 212 -13.43 -8.99 5.65
C ARG A 212 -13.14 -8.70 4.19
N GLU A 213 -13.62 -7.57 3.69
CA GLU A 213 -13.36 -7.18 2.30
C GLU A 213 -11.86 -6.92 2.09
N GLY A 214 -11.34 -7.39 0.95
CA GLY A 214 -10.00 -7.01 0.50
C GLY A 214 -10.08 -5.64 -0.19
N PRO A 215 -9.07 -4.77 -0.05
CA PRO A 215 -9.05 -3.47 -0.73
C PRO A 215 -9.13 -3.66 -2.24
N GLY A 216 -9.89 -2.78 -2.91
CA GLY A 216 -9.83 -2.67 -4.35
C GLY A 216 -8.48 -2.08 -4.76
N ALA A 217 -7.78 -2.72 -5.70
CA ALA A 217 -6.58 -2.14 -6.30
C ALA A 217 -7.00 -0.91 -7.12
N GLY A 218 -6.83 0.30 -6.54
CA GLY A 218 -7.31 1.56 -7.13
C GLY A 218 -6.78 2.82 -6.45
N GLU A 219 -6.62 2.81 -5.12
CA GLU A 219 -5.82 3.83 -4.44
C GLU A 219 -4.36 3.76 -4.91
N GLY A 220 -3.80 4.89 -5.33
CA GLY A 220 -2.37 4.99 -5.61
C GLY A 220 -1.59 4.88 -4.30
N VAL A 221 -0.59 3.98 -4.24
CA VAL A 221 0.19 3.66 -3.03
C VAL A 221 0.89 4.92 -2.50
N ARG A 222 0.26 5.58 -1.52
CA ARG A 222 0.75 6.77 -0.79
C ARG A 222 0.74 6.43 0.69
N PRO A 223 1.88 6.30 1.37
CA PRO A 223 1.91 5.82 2.75
C PRO A 223 1.23 6.81 3.71
N VAL A 224 0.65 6.29 4.78
CA VAL A 224 0.02 7.07 5.84
C VAL A 224 1.11 7.78 6.64
N ARG A 225 1.18 9.11 6.47
CA ARG A 225 2.12 9.96 7.21
C ARG A 225 1.56 10.36 8.56
N PHE A 226 2.39 10.22 9.59
CA PHE A 226 2.11 10.66 10.95
C PHE A 226 2.73 12.02 11.22
N TYR A 227 2.02 12.87 11.97
CA TYR A 227 2.61 14.09 12.53
C TYR A 227 3.65 13.73 13.61
N GLU A 228 4.62 14.60 13.89
CA GLU A 228 5.64 14.33 14.92
C GLU A 228 5.03 13.95 16.28
N TYR A 229 3.93 14.60 16.71
CA TYR A 229 3.23 14.24 17.94
C TYR A 229 2.63 12.82 17.92
N GLU A 230 2.24 12.31 16.74
CA GLU A 230 1.73 10.95 16.56
C GLU A 230 2.88 9.95 16.51
N SER A 231 3.93 10.24 15.73
CA SER A 231 5.18 9.48 15.70
C SER A 231 5.76 9.27 17.09
N ARG A 232 5.79 10.32 17.93
CA ARG A 232 6.16 10.24 19.35
C ARG A 232 5.25 9.31 20.15
N ARG A 233 3.92 9.35 19.96
CA ARG A 233 3.00 8.41 20.62
C ARG A 233 3.25 6.95 20.20
N ILE A 234 3.65 6.70 18.95
CA ILE A 234 4.03 5.35 18.47
C ILE A 234 5.35 4.90 19.12
N LEU A 235 6.36 5.79 19.21
CA LEU A 235 7.61 5.52 19.93
C LEU A 235 7.37 5.19 21.42
N ALA A 236 6.50 5.96 22.09
CA ALA A 236 6.14 5.74 23.50
C ALA A 236 5.51 4.36 23.75
N ARG A 237 4.65 3.89 22.83
CA ARG A 237 4.02 2.55 22.89
C ARG A 237 5.05 1.41 22.89
N GLU A 238 6.22 1.61 22.27
CA GLU A 238 7.33 0.64 22.26
C GLU A 238 8.41 0.90 23.33
N GLY A 239 8.16 1.86 24.25
CA GLY A 239 9.07 2.17 25.35
C GLY A 239 10.36 2.90 24.94
N ILE A 240 10.38 3.52 23.76
CA ILE A 240 11.50 4.37 23.33
C ILE A 240 11.42 5.70 24.11
N PRO A 241 12.48 6.14 24.83
CA PRO A 241 12.40 7.33 25.65
C PRO A 241 12.24 8.61 24.82
N LEU A 242 11.47 9.56 25.35
CA LEU A 242 11.14 10.82 24.69
C LEU A 242 11.54 12.00 25.57
N SER A 243 11.77 13.14 24.93
CA SER A 243 11.79 14.47 25.55
C SER A 243 10.42 14.81 26.16
N GLY A 244 10.37 15.74 27.12
CA GLY A 244 9.13 16.13 27.80
C GLY A 244 8.28 17.03 26.90
N HIS A 245 7.11 16.56 26.46
CA HIS A 245 6.35 17.23 25.41
C HIS A 245 4.82 17.12 25.59
N GLY A 246 4.10 17.98 24.88
CA GLY A 246 2.64 17.92 24.74
C GLY A 246 2.17 18.59 23.45
N PHE A 247 1.00 18.18 22.95
CA PHE A 247 0.38 18.73 21.75
C PHE A 247 -0.76 19.70 22.11
N ALA A 248 -0.82 20.84 21.41
CA ALA A 248 -1.80 21.91 21.63
C ALA A 248 -2.45 22.33 20.31
N THR A 249 -3.76 22.59 20.34
CA THR A 249 -4.53 23.15 19.21
C THR A 249 -4.81 24.64 19.35
N ASN A 250 -4.35 25.27 20.44
CA ASN A 250 -4.45 26.70 20.71
C ASN A 250 -3.27 27.18 21.58
N ALA A 251 -3.10 28.50 21.69
CA ALA A 251 -1.97 29.13 22.36
C ALA A 251 -2.02 28.92 23.90
N GLU A 252 -3.22 28.90 24.46
CA GLU A 252 -3.48 28.73 25.89
C GLU A 252 -3.10 27.32 26.37
N GLN A 253 -3.35 26.28 25.56
CA GLN A 253 -2.84 24.93 25.81
C GLN A 253 -1.32 24.85 25.70
N ALA A 254 -0.71 25.51 24.71
CA ALA A 254 0.74 25.51 24.54
C ALA A 254 1.45 26.14 25.76
N LYS A 255 0.86 27.20 26.32
CA LYS A 255 1.28 27.80 27.59
C LYS A 255 1.19 26.85 28.78
N GLN A 256 0.07 26.15 28.94
CA GLN A 256 -0.09 25.19 30.04
C GLN A 256 0.97 24.08 29.96
N ILE A 257 1.21 23.53 28.76
CA ILE A 257 2.22 22.49 28.54
C ILE A 257 3.64 23.03 28.85
N ALA A 258 3.96 24.26 28.46
CA ALA A 258 5.24 24.88 28.82
C ALA A 258 5.40 25.08 30.33
N ALA A 259 4.33 25.44 31.04
CA ALA A 259 4.33 25.54 32.50
C ALA A 259 4.47 24.16 33.17
N ASP A 260 3.82 23.13 32.63
CA ASP A 260 3.90 21.74 33.13
C ASP A 260 5.28 21.10 32.89
N ILE A 261 5.98 21.49 31.82
CA ILE A 261 7.38 21.12 31.54
C ILE A 261 8.35 21.82 32.52
N GLY A 262 8.00 23.01 33.02
CA GLY A 262 8.72 23.69 34.10
C GLY A 262 10.09 24.27 33.72
N GLY A 263 10.32 24.52 32.43
CA GLY A 263 11.57 25.09 31.92
C GLY A 263 11.45 25.51 30.45
N PRO A 264 12.55 25.95 29.82
CA PRO A 264 12.56 26.36 28.42
C PRO A 264 12.07 25.27 27.45
N VAL A 265 11.38 25.70 26.40
CA VAL A 265 10.74 24.83 25.40
C VAL A 265 11.06 25.25 23.96
N VAL A 266 10.77 24.35 23.03
CA VAL A 266 10.62 24.64 21.60
C VAL A 266 9.17 24.37 21.19
N VAL A 267 8.57 25.30 20.46
CA VAL A 267 7.24 25.20 19.87
C VAL A 267 7.40 24.85 18.39
N LYS A 268 6.95 23.66 17.99
CA LYS A 268 7.08 23.11 16.64
C LYS A 268 5.72 22.98 15.95
N SER A 269 5.59 23.58 14.78
CA SER A 269 4.47 23.39 13.85
C SER A 269 4.26 21.91 13.51
N GLN A 270 3.01 21.46 13.54
CA GLN A 270 2.60 20.11 13.14
C GLN A 270 1.96 20.15 11.76
N VAL A 271 2.81 19.99 10.74
CA VAL A 271 2.51 19.84 9.32
C VAL A 271 3.22 18.60 8.78
N LEU A 272 2.71 18.00 7.69
CA LEU A 272 3.31 16.81 7.04
C LEU A 272 4.39 17.17 5.99
N THR A 273 4.97 18.37 6.10
CA THR A 273 5.98 18.93 5.21
C THR A 273 7.30 19.23 5.94
N GLY A 274 8.42 19.03 5.25
CA GLY A 274 9.76 19.34 5.74
C GLY A 274 10.03 20.86 5.77
N GLY A 275 11.22 21.24 6.24
CA GLY A 275 11.67 22.64 6.21
C GLY A 275 11.02 23.58 7.25
N ARG A 276 10.19 23.06 8.16
CA ARG A 276 9.46 23.77 9.23
C ARG A 276 10.24 24.94 9.86
N MET A 277 11.52 24.73 10.22
CA MET A 277 12.38 25.76 10.82
C MET A 277 12.68 26.94 9.87
N LYS A 278 12.97 26.68 8.59
CA LYS A 278 13.25 27.71 7.58
C LYS A 278 12.02 28.58 7.28
N ALA A 279 10.82 28.03 7.47
CA ALA A 279 9.56 28.77 7.35
C ALA A 279 9.19 29.60 8.59
N GLY A 280 9.92 29.46 9.71
CA GLY A 280 9.56 30.08 11.00
C GLY A 280 8.56 29.28 11.85
N GLY A 281 8.25 28.05 11.44
CA GLY A 281 7.39 27.10 12.16
C GLY A 281 8.05 26.36 13.33
N VAL A 282 9.24 26.78 13.75
CA VAL A 282 9.94 26.26 14.93
C VAL A 282 10.50 27.46 15.69
N LYS A 283 10.11 27.65 16.95
CA LYS A 283 10.53 28.79 17.78
C LYS A 283 10.85 28.34 19.20
N PHE A 284 11.88 28.91 19.81
CA PHE A 284 12.25 28.65 21.20
C PHE A 284 11.60 29.67 22.12
N ALA A 285 11.15 29.23 23.29
CA ALA A 285 10.61 30.07 24.35
C ALA A 285 11.29 29.70 25.67
N ASP A 286 11.75 30.68 26.43
CA ASP A 286 12.34 30.43 27.76
C ASP A 286 11.28 30.61 28.87
N THR A 287 10.06 31.08 28.54
CA THR A 287 8.90 31.21 29.43
C THR A 287 7.57 30.68 28.84
N PRO A 288 6.56 30.32 29.67
CA PRO A 288 5.24 29.92 29.18
C PRO A 288 4.49 31.03 28.41
N GLU A 289 4.69 32.30 28.76
CA GLU A 289 4.18 33.47 28.05
C GLU A 289 4.72 33.58 26.62
N GLU A 290 6.03 33.35 26.42
CA GLU A 290 6.64 33.30 25.09
C GLU A 290 6.14 32.09 24.28
N ALA A 291 5.93 30.94 24.95
CA ALA A 291 5.34 29.77 24.31
C ALA A 291 3.89 30.03 23.82
N GLU A 292 3.10 30.78 24.59
CA GLU A 292 1.77 31.27 24.19
C GLU A 292 1.86 32.13 22.92
N ALA A 293 2.75 33.13 22.92
CA ALA A 293 2.93 34.06 21.79
C ALA A 293 3.40 33.32 20.52
N HIS A 294 4.42 32.47 20.63
CA HIS A 294 4.95 31.71 19.51
C HIS A 294 3.97 30.65 18.99
N ALA A 295 3.17 30.02 19.85
CA ALA A 295 2.09 29.15 19.42
C ALA A 295 1.04 29.93 18.62
N ARG A 296 0.62 31.11 19.10
CA ARG A 296 -0.33 31.99 18.41
C ARG A 296 0.15 32.40 17.02
N GLU A 297 1.45 32.71 16.88
CA GLU A 297 2.08 33.03 15.60
C GLU A 297 2.19 31.81 14.67
N ILE A 298 2.59 30.66 15.19
CA ILE A 298 2.78 29.43 14.38
C ILE A 298 1.43 28.86 13.91
N LEU A 299 0.38 28.91 14.74
CA LEU A 299 -0.96 28.45 14.38
C LEU A 299 -1.61 29.30 13.26
N ALA A 300 -1.11 30.52 13.02
CA ALA A 300 -1.52 31.40 11.94
C ALA A 300 -0.60 31.36 10.71
N LEU A 301 0.43 30.50 10.72
CA LEU A 301 1.47 30.44 9.70
C LEU A 301 1.26 29.24 8.76
N GLU A 302 0.98 29.52 7.50
CA GLU A 302 0.95 28.53 6.42
C GLU A 302 2.38 28.09 6.06
N ILE A 303 2.65 26.77 6.05
CA ILE A 303 3.97 26.19 5.76
C ILE A 303 3.89 25.28 4.54
N GLY A 304 4.37 25.78 3.41
CA GLY A 304 4.45 25.03 2.15
C GLY A 304 3.11 24.76 1.47
N GLY A 305 2.05 25.48 1.86
CA GLY A 305 0.67 25.25 1.43
C GLY A 305 -0.28 24.84 2.57
N HIS A 306 0.22 24.66 3.81
CA HIS A 306 -0.52 23.97 4.88
C HIS A 306 -0.58 24.76 6.18
N MET A 307 -1.79 24.96 6.68
CA MET A 307 -2.02 25.36 8.05
C MET A 307 -1.68 24.19 8.99
N PRO A 308 -1.08 24.43 10.16
CA PRO A 308 -0.77 23.36 11.10
C PRO A 308 -2.03 22.77 11.76
N ARG A 309 -2.01 21.44 11.98
CA ARG A 309 -3.02 20.74 12.80
C ARG A 309 -2.97 21.18 14.28
N GLY A 310 -1.84 21.74 14.70
CA GLY A 310 -1.57 22.27 16.02
C GLY A 310 -0.08 22.55 16.20
N VAL A 311 0.35 22.78 17.44
CA VAL A 311 1.77 22.85 17.80
C VAL A 311 2.14 21.75 18.80
N LEU A 312 3.34 21.23 18.65
CA LEU A 312 4.00 20.39 19.64
C LEU A 312 4.90 21.30 20.47
N VAL A 313 4.68 21.35 21.77
CA VAL A 313 5.56 22.02 22.74
C VAL A 313 6.45 20.94 23.35
N ASP A 314 7.76 21.15 23.30
CA ASP A 314 8.77 20.15 23.63
C ASP A 314 9.91 20.74 24.47
N SER A 315 10.43 20.00 25.44
CA SER A 315 11.45 20.47 26.37
C SER A 315 12.78 20.75 25.65
N LYS A 316 13.37 21.94 25.87
CA LYS A 316 14.69 22.34 25.34
C LYS A 316 15.81 21.59 26.08
N ALA A 317 16.04 20.35 25.68
CA ALA A 317 16.98 19.44 26.34
C ALA A 317 18.44 19.93 26.27
N ALA A 318 19.23 19.62 27.30
CA ALA A 318 20.67 19.82 27.30
C ALA A 318 21.34 18.67 26.52
N ILE A 319 21.44 18.83 25.20
CA ILE A 319 21.96 17.82 24.28
C ILE A 319 23.50 17.86 24.27
N LYS A 320 24.11 16.72 24.59
CA LYS A 320 25.57 16.50 24.54
C LYS A 320 26.04 16.04 23.16
N GLN A 321 25.24 15.21 22.48
CA GLN A 321 25.50 14.75 21.11
C GLN A 321 24.20 14.28 20.45
N GLU A 322 24.09 14.50 19.14
CA GLU A 322 22.95 14.06 18.32
C GLU A 322 23.33 12.85 17.46
N TYR A 323 22.43 11.87 17.42
CA TYR A 323 22.54 10.64 16.64
C TYR A 323 21.36 10.53 15.68
N TYR A 324 21.54 9.82 14.57
CA TYR A 324 20.45 9.39 13.69
C TYR A 324 20.14 7.91 13.98
N ALA A 325 18.86 7.57 14.13
CA ALA A 325 18.41 6.18 14.18
C ALA A 325 17.19 5.96 13.28
N GLY A 326 17.33 5.13 12.26
CA GLY A 326 16.27 4.86 11.27
C GLY A 326 16.14 3.39 10.89
N VAL A 327 14.96 3.02 10.43
CA VAL A 327 14.66 1.73 9.81
C VAL A 327 13.86 1.97 8.53
N ILE A 328 14.36 1.39 7.43
CA ILE A 328 13.80 1.54 6.08
C ILE A 328 13.77 0.18 5.35
N TYR A 329 13.03 0.08 4.25
CA TYR A 329 13.01 -1.12 3.42
C TYR A 329 14.00 -1.04 2.24
N ASP A 330 15.01 -1.92 2.21
CA ASP A 330 15.90 -2.05 1.05
C ASP A 330 15.20 -2.85 -0.05
N GLY A 331 14.69 -2.15 -1.07
CA GLY A 331 14.00 -2.76 -2.22
C GLY A 331 14.89 -3.64 -3.12
N ILE A 332 16.22 -3.48 -3.09
CA ILE A 332 17.17 -4.30 -3.85
C ILE A 332 17.40 -5.64 -3.14
N ARG A 333 17.61 -5.61 -1.83
CA ARG A 333 17.79 -6.80 -0.98
C ARG A 333 16.48 -7.46 -0.59
N LYS A 334 15.36 -6.74 -0.67
CA LYS A 334 14.01 -7.14 -0.23
C LYS A 334 13.98 -7.51 1.26
N LEU A 335 14.64 -6.68 2.06
CA LEU A 335 14.77 -6.81 3.51
C LEU A 335 14.72 -5.43 4.16
N PRO A 336 14.13 -5.29 5.36
CA PRO A 336 14.32 -4.08 6.15
C PRO A 336 15.78 -3.96 6.59
N THR A 337 16.27 -2.72 6.69
CA THR A 337 17.62 -2.40 7.17
C THR A 337 17.55 -1.36 8.29
N TYR A 338 18.39 -1.56 9.29
CA TYR A 338 18.81 -0.49 10.19
C TYR A 338 19.66 0.53 9.41
N VAL A 339 19.53 1.79 9.77
CA VAL A 339 20.44 2.89 9.41
C VAL A 339 20.74 3.65 10.70
N PHE A 340 22.01 3.90 10.99
CA PHE A 340 22.42 4.58 12.21
C PHE A 340 23.63 5.47 11.95
N SER A 341 23.66 6.68 12.52
CA SER A 341 24.81 7.59 12.47
C SER A 341 25.02 8.26 13.81
N ASP A 342 26.28 8.57 14.14
CA ASP A 342 26.66 9.45 15.26
C ASP A 342 26.80 10.92 14.82
N MET A 343 26.25 11.24 13.64
CA MET A 343 26.00 12.59 13.12
C MET A 343 24.49 12.77 12.90
N GLY A 344 23.74 12.95 13.98
CA GLY A 344 22.31 13.33 13.93
C GLY A 344 22.10 14.85 13.77
N GLY A 345 20.83 15.27 13.70
CA GLY A 345 20.43 16.67 13.61
C GLY A 345 20.55 17.29 12.21
N ILE A 346 21.06 16.51 11.26
CA ILE A 346 21.27 16.86 9.85
C ILE A 346 20.63 15.83 8.92
N ASP A 347 20.63 16.13 7.63
CA ASP A 347 20.10 15.30 6.55
C ASP A 347 20.94 14.01 6.39
N ILE A 348 20.30 12.83 6.45
CA ILE A 348 21.02 11.55 6.47
C ILE A 348 21.51 11.14 5.08
N GLU A 349 20.86 11.63 4.01
CA GLU A 349 21.33 11.53 2.64
C GLU A 349 22.59 12.39 2.43
N GLU A 350 22.64 13.62 2.97
CA GLU A 350 23.87 14.45 2.96
C GLU A 350 25.04 13.73 3.67
N VAL A 351 24.81 13.13 4.84
CA VAL A 351 25.82 12.30 5.52
C VAL A 351 26.18 11.05 4.70
N ALA A 352 25.24 10.46 3.96
CA ALA A 352 25.50 9.28 3.14
C ALA A 352 26.38 9.57 1.91
N GLU A 353 26.33 10.79 1.36
CA GLU A 353 27.20 11.24 0.27
C GLU A 353 28.55 11.77 0.77
N THR A 354 28.55 12.57 1.85
CA THR A 354 29.76 13.28 2.33
C THR A 354 30.60 12.48 3.31
N HIS A 355 29.96 11.64 4.13
CA HIS A 355 30.54 10.95 5.28
C HIS A 355 30.06 9.48 5.36
N PRO A 356 30.20 8.68 4.29
CA PRO A 356 29.60 7.34 4.19
C PRO A 356 30.10 6.33 5.24
N ASP A 357 31.30 6.56 5.79
CA ASP A 357 31.93 5.81 6.89
C ASP A 357 31.27 6.08 8.26
N ARG A 358 30.54 7.20 8.40
CA ARG A 358 29.80 7.62 9.60
C ARG A 358 28.38 7.05 9.64
N ILE A 359 28.01 6.13 8.73
CA ILE A 359 26.68 5.48 8.70
C ILE A 359 26.79 3.96 8.76
N GLY A 360 26.44 3.41 9.92
CA GLY A 360 26.22 1.98 10.12
C GLY A 360 24.93 1.53 9.44
N ARG A 361 24.97 0.40 8.73
CA ARG A 361 23.81 -0.18 8.02
C ARG A 361 23.78 -1.69 8.20
N GLY A 362 22.59 -2.29 8.30
CA GLY A 362 22.48 -3.74 8.45
C GLY A 362 21.07 -4.28 8.25
N HIS A 363 20.92 -5.25 7.36
CA HIS A 363 19.65 -5.92 7.09
C HIS A 363 19.25 -6.88 8.22
N PHE A 364 17.95 -6.99 8.46
CA PHE A 364 17.38 -8.00 9.36
C PHE A 364 16.23 -8.78 8.71
N SER A 365 15.81 -9.86 9.36
CA SER A 365 14.80 -10.78 8.85
C SER A 365 13.42 -10.40 9.35
N THR A 366 12.44 -10.40 8.46
CA THR A 366 11.00 -10.30 8.79
C THR A 366 10.43 -11.59 9.41
N ILE A 367 11.19 -12.69 9.40
CA ILE A 367 10.77 -14.03 9.86
C ILE A 367 11.37 -14.37 11.23
N LEU A 368 12.58 -13.88 11.55
CA LEU A 368 13.27 -14.17 12.81
C LEU A 368 13.05 -13.02 13.82
N PRO A 369 12.22 -13.20 14.87
CA PRO A 369 11.61 -12.09 15.60
C PRO A 369 12.53 -11.36 16.60
N ARG A 370 13.81 -11.75 16.71
CA ARG A 370 14.78 -11.15 17.64
C ARG A 370 16.16 -11.09 17.00
N MET A 371 16.51 -9.89 16.53
CA MET A 371 17.77 -9.59 15.82
C MET A 371 18.50 -8.42 16.49
N ASP A 372 18.27 -8.17 17.78
CA ASP A 372 18.87 -7.08 18.57
C ASP A 372 20.41 -7.05 18.51
N PHE A 373 21.05 -8.20 18.28
CA PHE A 373 22.49 -8.28 18.03
C PHE A 373 22.91 -7.60 16.72
N ARG A 374 22.04 -7.54 15.70
CA ARG A 374 22.28 -6.77 14.46
C ARG A 374 22.18 -5.27 14.69
N ALA A 375 21.25 -4.81 15.52
CA ALA A 375 21.25 -3.41 15.97
C ALA A 375 22.56 -3.10 16.71
N LYS A 376 23.09 -4.04 17.51
CA LYS A 376 24.40 -3.91 18.16
C LYS A 376 25.57 -3.90 17.17
N ASP A 377 25.59 -4.81 16.19
CA ASP A 377 26.60 -4.84 15.11
C ASP A 377 26.63 -3.49 14.37
N VAL A 378 25.47 -2.92 14.08
CA VAL A 378 25.30 -1.65 13.37
C VAL A 378 25.81 -0.46 14.18
N VAL A 379 25.40 -0.31 15.45
CA VAL A 379 25.90 0.78 16.31
C VAL A 379 27.41 0.63 16.57
N ALA A 380 27.89 -0.60 16.81
CA ALA A 380 29.31 -0.87 17.04
C ALA A 380 30.19 -0.64 15.80
N SER A 381 29.62 -0.70 14.59
CA SER A 381 30.37 -0.45 13.35
C SER A 381 30.94 0.97 13.24
N LEU A 382 30.38 1.93 13.99
CA LEU A 382 30.88 3.31 14.11
C LEU A 382 31.93 3.50 15.22
N GLY A 383 32.40 2.41 15.84
CA GLY A 383 33.36 2.47 16.96
C GLY A 383 32.73 2.78 18.34
N ILE A 384 31.40 2.89 18.41
CA ILE A 384 30.66 3.11 19.66
C ILE A 384 30.75 1.86 20.54
N THR A 385 31.11 2.04 21.82
CA THR A 385 31.39 0.93 22.76
C THR A 385 30.80 1.17 24.15
N GLY A 386 31.13 0.29 25.12
CA GLY A 386 30.84 0.51 26.53
C GLY A 386 29.36 0.59 26.91
N SER A 387 29.04 1.51 27.83
CA SER A 387 27.67 1.80 28.27
C SER A 387 26.81 2.39 27.16
N GLU A 388 27.41 3.16 26.26
CA GLU A 388 26.73 3.88 25.18
C GLU A 388 26.14 2.92 24.16
N LEU A 389 26.96 1.99 23.65
CA LEU A 389 26.53 0.90 22.78
C LEU A 389 25.36 0.10 23.39
N ASN A 390 25.40 -0.15 24.70
CA ASN A 390 24.37 -0.89 25.42
C ASN A 390 23.09 -0.07 25.70
N ARG A 391 23.13 1.28 25.60
CA ARG A 391 21.95 2.17 25.71
C ARG A 391 21.32 2.47 24.34
N LEU A 392 22.13 2.56 23.27
CA LEU A 392 21.68 2.77 21.89
C LEU A 392 21.08 1.50 21.26
N THR A 393 21.69 0.32 21.49
CA THR A 393 21.24 -0.96 20.90
C THR A 393 19.74 -1.23 21.13
N PRO A 394 19.18 -1.11 22.36
CA PRO A 394 17.76 -1.38 22.59
C PRO A 394 16.82 -0.42 21.87
N ILE A 395 17.22 0.84 21.66
CA ILE A 395 16.41 1.86 20.96
C ILE A 395 16.31 1.51 19.48
N LEU A 396 17.45 1.27 18.81
CA LEU A 396 17.48 0.88 17.40
C LEU A 396 16.78 -0.48 17.18
N ALA A 397 16.93 -1.42 18.12
CA ALA A 397 16.20 -2.70 18.08
C ALA A 397 14.68 -2.54 18.32
N ALA A 398 14.25 -1.59 19.16
CA ALA A 398 12.84 -1.26 19.35
C ALA A 398 12.24 -0.61 18.10
N LEU A 399 12.96 0.29 17.45
CA LEU A 399 12.55 0.92 16.19
C LEU A 399 12.29 -0.11 15.08
N ALA A 400 13.08 -1.17 14.98
CA ALA A 400 12.82 -2.28 14.06
C ALA A 400 11.63 -3.17 14.46
N ARG A 401 11.35 -3.33 15.76
CA ARG A 401 10.14 -4.03 16.22
C ARG A 401 8.89 -3.21 15.91
N LEU A 402 8.92 -1.91 16.18
CA LEU A 402 7.91 -0.92 15.81
C LEU A 402 7.61 -1.00 14.31
N PHE A 403 8.66 -0.93 13.49
CA PHE A 403 8.58 -0.97 12.04
C PHE A 403 7.82 -2.20 11.52
N LEU A 404 8.16 -3.40 12.00
CA LEU A 404 7.48 -4.64 11.61
C LEU A 404 6.08 -4.80 12.23
N LYS A 405 5.87 -4.31 13.45
CA LYS A 405 4.60 -4.45 14.19
C LYS A 405 3.48 -3.60 13.58
N TYR A 406 3.83 -2.43 13.09
CA TYR A 406 2.90 -1.41 12.61
C TYR A 406 2.92 -1.22 11.08
N ASP A 407 3.41 -2.21 10.32
CA ASP A 407 3.48 -2.17 8.84
C ASP A 407 4.14 -0.87 8.28
N MET A 408 5.24 -0.42 8.91
CA MET A 408 5.92 0.81 8.49
C MET A 408 6.71 0.64 7.18
N THR A 409 6.75 1.70 6.38
CA THR A 409 7.66 1.88 5.24
C THR A 409 8.92 2.67 5.63
N LEU A 410 8.78 3.59 6.59
CA LEU A 410 9.85 4.40 7.18
C LEU A 410 9.58 4.61 8.68
N ALA A 411 10.59 4.40 9.52
CA ALA A 411 10.55 4.76 10.93
C ALA A 411 11.88 5.41 11.35
N GLU A 412 11.85 6.69 11.71
CA GLU A 412 13.04 7.53 11.91
C GLU A 412 12.98 8.34 13.21
N ILE A 413 14.15 8.48 13.86
CA ILE A 413 14.42 9.38 14.97
C ILE A 413 15.63 10.24 14.60
N ASN A 414 15.41 11.53 14.33
CA ASN A 414 16.45 12.47 13.92
C ASN A 414 16.17 13.89 14.48
N PRO A 415 16.80 14.31 15.60
CA PRO A 415 17.86 13.63 16.34
C PRO A 415 17.35 12.68 17.43
N LEU A 416 18.08 11.59 17.61
CA LEU A 416 18.16 10.83 18.86
C LEU A 416 19.25 11.49 19.72
N ALA A 417 18.86 12.27 20.72
CA ALA A 417 19.79 13.03 21.54
C ALA A 417 20.36 12.20 22.70
N GLN A 418 21.67 12.28 22.91
CA GLN A 418 22.30 11.96 24.19
C GLN A 418 22.29 13.20 25.09
N LEU A 419 21.85 13.05 26.34
CA LEU A 419 21.85 14.11 27.35
C LEU A 419 23.13 14.09 28.20
N GLU A 420 23.39 15.15 28.96
CA GLU A 420 24.59 15.27 29.82
C GLU A 420 24.66 14.21 30.94
N ASP A 421 23.54 13.63 31.36
CA ASP A 421 23.51 12.47 32.29
C ASP A 421 23.77 11.12 31.58
N GLY A 422 24.03 11.16 30.27
CA GLY A 422 24.25 10.02 29.39
C GLY A 422 22.98 9.24 29.05
N THR A 423 21.78 9.71 29.42
CA THR A 423 20.53 9.13 28.92
C THR A 423 20.32 9.49 27.44
N PHE A 424 19.35 8.84 26.81
CA PHE A 424 19.04 9.00 25.39
C PHE A 424 17.54 9.24 25.22
N VAL A 425 17.16 10.23 24.42
CA VAL A 425 15.75 10.58 24.13
C VAL A 425 15.56 10.94 22.66
N ALA A 426 14.41 10.57 22.08
CA ALA A 426 14.01 11.10 20.78
C ALA A 426 13.59 12.58 20.91
N VAL A 427 14.08 13.42 20.00
CA VAL A 427 13.82 14.88 19.95
C VAL A 427 13.13 15.30 18.63
N ASP A 428 13.10 14.44 17.62
CA ASP A 428 12.12 14.48 16.53
C ASP A 428 11.81 13.03 16.08
N ALA A 429 10.72 12.84 15.34
CA ALA A 429 10.29 11.50 14.91
C ALA A 429 9.43 11.55 13.63
N HIS A 430 9.89 10.91 12.57
CA HIS A 430 9.15 10.76 11.31
C HIS A 430 8.78 9.29 11.08
N MET A 431 7.51 9.05 10.76
CA MET A 431 6.95 7.70 10.61
C MET A 431 6.01 7.67 9.41
N GLU A 432 6.14 6.64 8.58
CA GLU A 432 5.25 6.37 7.44
C GLU A 432 4.82 4.90 7.45
N MET A 433 3.51 4.64 7.33
CA MET A 433 2.91 3.30 7.29
C MET A 433 2.37 2.96 5.91
N GLU A 434 2.45 1.70 5.51
CA GLU A 434 1.83 1.23 4.26
C GLU A 434 0.31 1.50 4.23
N ASN A 435 -0.21 2.03 3.13
CA ASN A 435 -1.63 2.43 3.07
C ASN A 435 -2.58 1.23 3.18
N GLU A 436 -2.25 0.14 2.48
CA GLU A 436 -2.93 -1.15 2.55
C GLU A 436 -2.82 -1.83 3.94
N ALA A 437 -2.08 -1.24 4.90
CA ALA A 437 -2.09 -1.65 6.29
C ALA A 437 -3.18 -1.00 7.15
N ARG A 438 -3.88 0.06 6.69
CA ARG A 438 -4.98 0.70 7.45
C ARG A 438 -5.98 -0.32 8.02
N VAL A 439 -6.38 -1.30 7.21
CA VAL A 439 -7.34 -2.37 7.58
C VAL A 439 -6.80 -3.34 8.64
N ARG A 440 -5.46 -3.46 8.78
CA ARG A 440 -4.79 -4.24 9.83
C ARG A 440 -4.53 -3.41 11.09
N GLN A 441 -4.22 -2.13 10.91
CA GLN A 441 -3.74 -1.21 11.96
C GLN A 441 -4.83 -0.28 12.52
N GLN A 442 -6.11 -0.60 12.30
CA GLN A 442 -7.26 0.22 12.73
C GLN A 442 -7.19 0.63 14.21
N GLU A 443 -6.72 -0.24 15.10
CA GLU A 443 -6.56 0.04 16.54
C GLU A 443 -5.54 1.16 16.82
N LEU A 444 -4.43 1.20 16.06
CA LEU A 444 -3.45 2.28 16.14
C LEU A 444 -4.04 3.60 15.62
N LEU A 445 -4.67 3.54 14.44
CA LEU A 445 -5.25 4.71 13.78
C LEU A 445 -6.35 5.38 14.62
N GLN A 446 -7.23 4.58 15.23
CA GLN A 446 -8.30 5.06 16.10
C GLN A 446 -7.76 5.71 17.39
N GLU A 447 -6.70 5.17 18.00
CA GLU A 447 -6.06 5.81 19.16
C GLU A 447 -5.35 7.14 18.78
N LEU A 448 -4.79 7.23 17.57
CA LEU A 448 -4.14 8.45 17.08
C LEU A 448 -5.15 9.51 16.60
N GLY A 449 -6.41 9.14 16.36
CA GLY A 449 -7.41 10.03 15.78
C GLY A 449 -7.21 10.23 14.27
N VAL A 450 -6.71 9.21 13.57
CA VAL A 450 -6.64 9.16 12.11
C VAL A 450 -8.00 8.69 11.58
N GLY A 451 -8.61 9.46 10.67
CA GLY A 451 -9.87 9.06 10.03
C GLY A 451 -9.66 7.94 9.01
N ASP A 452 -10.64 7.04 8.84
CA ASP A 452 -10.57 5.97 7.84
C ASP A 452 -10.32 6.54 6.42
N GLU A 453 -11.06 7.59 6.06
CA GLU A 453 -10.96 8.35 4.79
C GLU A 453 -9.91 9.49 4.83
N GLU A 454 -9.15 9.66 5.93
CA GLU A 454 -8.18 10.76 6.04
C GLU A 454 -6.94 10.49 5.18
N THR A 455 -6.78 11.23 4.07
CA THR A 455 -5.80 10.93 3.02
C THR A 455 -4.34 11.11 3.42
N ARG A 456 -4.06 11.86 4.52
CA ARG A 456 -2.71 12.07 5.11
C ARG A 456 -1.60 12.45 4.11
N GLN A 457 -1.98 13.15 3.05
CA GLN A 457 -1.05 13.63 2.03
C GLN A 457 -0.24 14.83 2.55
N ALA A 458 0.89 15.11 1.89
CA ALA A 458 1.72 16.26 2.23
C ALA A 458 0.99 17.61 2.04
N ARG A 459 -0.03 17.64 1.16
CA ARG A 459 -0.96 18.76 1.00
C ARG A 459 -2.41 18.32 1.11
N GLU A 460 -3.30 19.27 1.35
CA GLU A 460 -4.74 19.03 1.22
C GLU A 460 -5.09 18.64 -0.24
N PRO A 461 -6.02 17.69 -0.44
CA PRO A 461 -6.52 17.35 -1.77
C PRO A 461 -7.40 18.50 -2.30
N THR A 462 -7.33 18.80 -3.59
CA THR A 462 -8.16 19.85 -4.18
C THR A 462 -9.60 19.36 -4.40
N GLU A 463 -10.57 20.27 -4.57
CA GLU A 463 -11.96 19.89 -4.89
C GLU A 463 -12.06 18.97 -6.12
N PHE A 464 -11.16 19.17 -7.10
CA PHE A 464 -11.01 18.34 -8.29
C PHE A 464 -10.59 16.89 -7.96
N GLU A 465 -9.73 16.71 -6.98
CA GLU A 465 -9.23 15.40 -6.54
C GLU A 465 -10.26 14.68 -5.66
N ILE A 466 -10.89 15.40 -4.74
CA ILE A 466 -11.98 14.90 -3.88
C ILE A 466 -13.16 14.42 -4.76
N GLU A 467 -13.55 15.17 -5.78
CA GLU A 467 -14.59 14.74 -6.74
C GLU A 467 -14.12 13.55 -7.59
N GLY A 468 -12.82 13.44 -7.89
CA GLY A 468 -12.22 12.27 -8.56
C GLY A 468 -12.36 10.99 -7.73
N GLU A 469 -11.97 11.03 -6.46
CA GLU A 469 -12.15 9.93 -5.50
C GLU A 469 -13.64 9.59 -5.31
N ARG A 470 -14.50 10.61 -5.20
CA ARG A 470 -15.96 10.46 -5.09
C ARG A 470 -16.62 9.88 -6.34
N ILE A 471 -16.05 10.04 -7.53
CA ILE A 471 -16.50 9.40 -8.77
C ILE A 471 -16.15 7.90 -8.76
N ASP A 472 -15.04 7.52 -8.14
CA ASP A 472 -14.57 6.13 -8.12
C ASP A 472 -15.31 5.27 -7.09
N SER A 473 -15.63 5.84 -5.92
CA SER A 473 -16.38 5.13 -4.86
C SER A 473 -17.84 4.81 -5.23
N VAL A 474 -18.38 5.37 -6.32
CA VAL A 474 -19.75 5.11 -6.81
C VAL A 474 -20.01 3.64 -7.15
N ASP A 475 -19.03 2.93 -7.74
CA ASP A 475 -19.16 1.51 -8.06
C ASP A 475 -17.81 0.78 -8.05
N HIS A 476 -17.82 -0.54 -7.81
CA HIS A 476 -16.58 -1.33 -7.67
C HIS A 476 -15.97 -1.79 -9.01
N ARG A 477 -16.48 -1.33 -10.17
CA ARG A 477 -16.00 -1.78 -11.48
C ARG A 477 -14.84 -0.92 -11.95
N GLY A 478 -13.63 -1.42 -11.81
CA GLY A 478 -12.44 -0.71 -12.26
C GLY A 478 -12.19 0.59 -11.51
N VAL A 479 -11.15 1.28 -11.93
CA VAL A 479 -10.61 2.49 -11.29
C VAL A 479 -10.82 3.67 -12.22
N ALA A 480 -11.12 4.82 -11.64
CA ALA A 480 -11.20 6.14 -12.25
C ALA A 480 -10.66 7.24 -11.32
N GLY A 481 -10.47 6.96 -10.03
CA GLY A 481 -10.24 7.97 -8.98
C GLY A 481 -8.79 8.35 -8.74
N ASN A 482 -7.82 7.69 -9.38
CA ASN A 482 -6.41 8.07 -9.28
C ASN A 482 -6.15 9.34 -10.13
N VAL A 483 -6.64 10.46 -9.60
CA VAL A 483 -6.63 11.80 -10.18
C VAL A 483 -5.62 12.65 -9.41
N THR A 484 -4.94 13.57 -10.09
CA THR A 484 -4.10 14.59 -9.44
C THR A 484 -4.11 15.85 -10.29
N GLU A 485 -4.32 17.01 -9.68
CA GLU A 485 -4.47 18.29 -10.38
C GLU A 485 -3.12 18.92 -10.78
N PHE A 486 -3.06 19.56 -11.95
CA PHE A 486 -1.89 20.28 -12.44
C PHE A 486 -2.30 21.61 -13.11
N ASP A 487 -1.39 22.58 -13.14
CA ASP A 487 -1.57 23.78 -13.97
C ASP A 487 -1.17 23.48 -15.42
N GLY A 488 -2.15 23.54 -16.31
CA GLY A 488 -2.06 23.08 -17.70
C GLY A 488 -3.43 23.03 -18.37
N ASN A 489 -3.42 22.87 -19.69
CA ASN A 489 -4.59 23.05 -20.55
C ASN A 489 -5.00 21.82 -21.38
N LEU A 490 -4.14 20.79 -21.45
CA LEU A 490 -4.52 19.49 -22.01
C LEU A 490 -5.02 18.56 -20.90
N GLY A 491 -6.33 18.37 -20.83
CA GLY A 491 -6.93 17.35 -19.97
C GLY A 491 -6.51 15.95 -20.42
N LEU A 492 -6.18 15.07 -19.47
CA LEU A 492 -5.80 13.69 -19.75
C LEU A 492 -6.78 12.70 -19.14
N VAL A 493 -7.14 11.67 -19.92
CA VAL A 493 -7.73 10.42 -19.40
C VAL A 493 -6.84 9.29 -19.91
N ILE A 494 -5.99 8.81 -19.01
CA ILE A 494 -4.89 7.88 -19.32
C ILE A 494 -5.10 6.55 -18.58
N GLY A 495 -4.26 5.53 -18.85
CA GLY A 495 -4.46 4.21 -18.24
C GLY A 495 -3.35 3.19 -18.46
N ALA A 496 -3.48 2.07 -17.74
CA ALA A 496 -2.59 0.92 -17.73
C ALA A 496 -1.22 1.11 -17.02
N GLY A 497 -1.23 1.68 -15.80
CA GLY A 497 -0.09 1.69 -14.87
C GLY A 497 1.12 2.43 -15.42
N GLY A 498 2.23 1.74 -15.66
CA GLY A 498 3.38 2.36 -16.34
C GLY A 498 3.04 3.01 -17.69
N GLY A 499 1.95 2.59 -18.35
CA GLY A 499 1.43 3.19 -19.57
C GLY A 499 0.88 4.62 -19.41
N SER A 500 0.21 4.94 -18.30
CA SER A 500 -0.30 6.30 -18.04
C SER A 500 0.85 7.27 -17.78
N LEU A 501 1.79 6.90 -16.91
CA LEU A 501 3.02 7.68 -16.67
C LEU A 501 3.83 7.89 -17.96
N THR A 502 4.00 6.83 -18.77
CA THR A 502 4.66 6.94 -20.09
C THR A 502 3.95 7.94 -21.03
N LEU A 503 2.62 8.00 -20.99
CA LEU A 503 1.83 8.96 -21.78
C LEU A 503 1.93 10.39 -21.23
N PHE A 504 1.90 10.56 -19.91
CA PHE A 504 2.06 11.85 -19.24
C PHE A 504 3.43 12.48 -19.55
N ASP A 505 4.50 11.70 -19.42
CA ASP A 505 5.86 12.12 -19.77
C ASP A 505 6.03 12.33 -21.29
N ALA A 506 5.37 11.54 -22.14
CA ALA A 506 5.37 11.78 -23.58
C ALA A 506 4.71 13.11 -23.95
N VAL A 507 3.59 13.47 -23.32
CA VAL A 507 2.92 14.78 -23.52
C VAL A 507 3.85 15.91 -23.09
N ARG A 508 4.46 15.83 -21.90
CA ARG A 508 5.41 16.84 -21.40
C ARG A 508 6.66 16.96 -22.29
N ARG A 509 7.18 15.83 -22.78
CA ARG A 509 8.35 15.78 -23.69
C ARG A 509 8.09 16.46 -25.03
N HIS A 510 6.85 16.49 -25.50
CA HIS A 510 6.43 17.22 -26.71
C HIS A 510 6.03 18.68 -26.42
N GLY A 511 6.26 19.19 -25.20
CA GLY A 511 5.94 20.57 -24.81
C GLY A 511 4.51 20.81 -24.34
N GLY A 512 3.69 19.76 -24.24
CA GLY A 512 2.33 19.85 -23.70
C GLY A 512 2.30 20.11 -22.20
N LYS A 513 1.25 20.80 -21.74
CA LYS A 513 0.97 21.05 -20.32
C LYS A 513 -0.25 20.21 -19.87
N PRO A 514 -0.05 19.02 -19.25
CA PRO A 514 -1.14 18.26 -18.66
C PRO A 514 -1.88 19.10 -17.62
N ALA A 515 -3.20 19.20 -17.73
CA ALA A 515 -4.06 19.84 -16.73
C ALA A 515 -4.32 18.94 -15.51
N ASN A 516 -4.05 17.65 -15.65
CA ASN A 516 -4.26 16.63 -14.63
C ASN A 516 -3.47 15.36 -14.96
N TYR A 517 -3.17 14.57 -13.94
CA TYR A 517 -3.07 13.11 -14.05
C TYR A 517 -4.46 12.52 -13.78
N CYS A 518 -4.83 11.44 -14.46
CA CYS A 518 -6.09 10.72 -14.25
C CYS A 518 -5.98 9.34 -14.87
N GLU A 519 -5.95 8.31 -14.03
CA GLU A 519 -5.82 6.93 -14.48
C GLU A 519 -7.14 6.16 -14.42
N ILE A 520 -7.54 5.62 -15.57
CA ILE A 520 -8.57 4.58 -15.66
C ILE A 520 -7.91 3.20 -15.66
N GLY A 521 -8.37 2.34 -14.75
CA GLY A 521 -7.93 0.96 -14.58
C GLY A 521 -9.06 -0.07 -14.67
N GLY A 522 -8.72 -1.33 -14.95
CA GLY A 522 -9.70 -2.42 -15.02
C GLY A 522 -10.71 -2.26 -16.16
N ASN A 523 -12.01 -2.24 -15.86
CA ASN A 523 -13.07 -2.06 -16.85
C ASN A 523 -14.22 -1.20 -16.28
N PRO A 524 -14.15 0.13 -16.40
CA PRO A 524 -15.06 1.06 -15.73
C PRO A 524 -16.52 0.88 -16.15
N SER A 525 -17.45 1.48 -15.39
CA SER A 525 -18.79 1.74 -15.89
C SER A 525 -18.79 2.92 -16.88
N VAL A 526 -19.80 2.99 -17.77
CA VAL A 526 -20.01 4.18 -18.62
C VAL A 526 -20.22 5.42 -17.75
N SER A 527 -20.77 5.25 -16.54
CA SER A 527 -20.98 6.33 -15.56
C SER A 527 -19.64 6.90 -15.06
N LYS A 528 -18.72 6.05 -14.58
CA LYS A 528 -17.37 6.47 -14.17
C LYS A 528 -16.64 7.21 -15.30
N ALA A 529 -16.52 6.58 -16.47
CA ALA A 529 -15.81 7.17 -17.61
C ALA A 529 -16.44 8.52 -18.06
N LYS A 530 -17.77 8.64 -17.99
CA LYS A 530 -18.46 9.91 -18.27
C LYS A 530 -18.14 10.96 -17.21
N ASN A 531 -18.43 10.69 -15.93
CA ASN A 531 -18.30 11.67 -14.86
C ASN A 531 -16.86 12.17 -14.73
N LEU A 532 -15.87 11.27 -14.88
CA LEU A 532 -14.45 11.58 -14.90
C LEU A 532 -14.07 12.50 -16.08
N THR A 533 -14.61 12.23 -17.28
CA THR A 533 -14.43 13.12 -18.44
C THR A 533 -15.06 14.49 -18.20
N LYS A 534 -16.22 14.55 -17.52
CA LYS A 534 -16.87 15.82 -17.15
C LYS A 534 -16.02 16.61 -16.16
N LEU A 535 -15.54 15.98 -15.09
CA LEU A 535 -14.62 16.57 -14.11
C LEU A 535 -13.39 17.19 -14.81
N VAL A 536 -12.70 16.43 -15.67
CA VAL A 536 -11.54 16.92 -16.42
C VAL A 536 -11.90 18.09 -17.35
N LEU A 537 -13.03 18.04 -18.07
CA LEU A 537 -13.45 19.12 -18.97
C LEU A 537 -14.00 20.37 -18.24
N GLN A 538 -14.42 20.24 -16.99
CA GLN A 538 -14.93 21.34 -16.16
C GLN A 538 -13.83 22.07 -15.37
N LYS A 539 -12.61 21.50 -15.28
CA LYS A 539 -11.47 22.17 -14.64
C LYS A 539 -11.12 23.47 -15.40
N PRO A 540 -10.94 24.60 -14.70
CA PRO A 540 -10.44 25.83 -15.30
C PRO A 540 -9.12 25.63 -16.07
N GLY A 541 -9.05 26.25 -17.26
CA GLY A 541 -7.92 26.18 -18.18
C GLY A 541 -7.94 24.99 -19.16
N VAL A 542 -8.87 24.04 -19.06
CA VAL A 542 -8.89 22.86 -19.95
C VAL A 542 -9.50 23.16 -21.33
N ASP A 543 -8.62 23.32 -22.33
CA ASP A 543 -8.99 23.55 -23.72
C ASP A 543 -9.61 22.31 -24.36
N LYS A 544 -8.93 21.17 -24.24
CA LYS A 544 -9.27 19.89 -24.87
C LYS A 544 -8.88 18.71 -23.97
N ILE A 545 -9.40 17.52 -24.26
CA ILE A 545 -9.07 16.27 -23.57
C ILE A 545 -8.42 15.26 -24.53
N ALA A 546 -7.36 14.58 -24.09
CA ALA A 546 -6.78 13.44 -24.80
C ALA A 546 -7.01 12.15 -24.00
N VAL A 547 -7.54 11.14 -24.70
CA VAL A 547 -7.99 9.87 -24.11
C VAL A 547 -7.06 8.77 -24.64
N MET A 548 -6.07 8.35 -23.86
CA MET A 548 -4.94 7.56 -24.37
C MET A 548 -4.55 6.42 -23.43
N MET A 549 -4.38 5.20 -23.94
CA MET A 549 -3.94 4.06 -23.15
C MET A 549 -2.95 3.18 -23.93
N SER A 550 -2.33 2.24 -23.22
CA SER A 550 -1.67 1.08 -23.84
C SER A 550 -2.69 0.14 -24.52
N ILE A 551 -2.25 -1.02 -25.03
CA ILE A 551 -3.17 -2.03 -25.56
C ILE A 551 -3.94 -2.67 -24.40
N VAL A 552 -5.27 -2.56 -24.40
CA VAL A 552 -6.13 -3.02 -23.29
C VAL A 552 -6.70 -4.42 -23.49
N SER A 553 -6.56 -5.28 -22.47
CA SER A 553 -6.99 -6.68 -22.53
C SER A 553 -8.47 -6.89 -22.18
N ASN A 554 -9.00 -6.11 -21.24
CA ASN A 554 -10.35 -6.27 -20.68
C ASN A 554 -11.14 -4.95 -20.56
N THR A 555 -10.46 -3.79 -20.52
CA THR A 555 -11.08 -2.47 -20.61
C THR A 555 -11.81 -2.35 -21.94
N ARG A 556 -13.12 -2.13 -21.92
CA ARG A 556 -13.91 -2.03 -23.16
C ARG A 556 -13.78 -0.65 -23.78
N VAL A 557 -13.15 -0.58 -24.95
CA VAL A 557 -12.95 0.67 -25.71
C VAL A 557 -14.29 1.36 -25.99
N ASP A 558 -15.30 0.58 -26.38
CA ASP A 558 -16.65 1.08 -26.67
C ASP A 558 -17.41 1.57 -25.42
N ILE A 559 -17.03 1.15 -24.21
CA ILE A 559 -17.53 1.70 -22.94
C ILE A 559 -16.89 3.06 -22.65
N VAL A 560 -15.56 3.17 -22.80
CA VAL A 560 -14.84 4.44 -22.57
C VAL A 560 -15.28 5.49 -23.59
N ALA A 561 -15.37 5.13 -24.88
CA ALA A 561 -15.88 6.02 -25.92
C ALA A 561 -17.30 6.53 -25.61
N ARG A 562 -18.23 5.65 -25.20
CA ARG A 562 -19.59 6.09 -24.77
C ARG A 562 -19.57 7.00 -23.54
N GLY A 563 -18.60 6.84 -22.62
CA GLY A 563 -18.42 7.74 -21.48
C GLY A 563 -17.98 9.13 -21.94
N VAL A 564 -16.89 9.21 -22.71
CA VAL A 564 -16.28 10.45 -23.21
C VAL A 564 -17.26 11.25 -24.07
N ILE A 565 -17.93 10.59 -25.04
CA ILE A 565 -18.93 11.25 -25.89
C ILE A 565 -20.10 11.78 -25.06
N LYS A 566 -20.65 10.99 -24.12
CA LYS A 566 -21.75 11.46 -23.26
C LYS A 566 -21.34 12.64 -22.39
N ALA A 567 -20.09 12.71 -21.95
CA ALA A 567 -19.59 13.82 -21.14
C ALA A 567 -19.56 15.13 -21.95
N CYS A 568 -19.02 15.09 -23.17
CA CYS A 568 -19.00 16.24 -24.07
C CYS A 568 -20.42 16.74 -24.36
N LEU A 569 -21.34 15.84 -24.73
CA LEU A 569 -22.72 16.17 -25.04
C LEU A 569 -23.51 16.71 -23.83
N GLU A 570 -23.30 16.15 -22.62
CA GLU A 570 -23.91 16.67 -21.39
C GLU A 570 -23.35 18.03 -20.92
N LEU A 571 -22.18 18.44 -21.43
CA LEU A 571 -21.59 19.77 -21.21
C LEU A 571 -21.90 20.76 -22.35
N GLY A 572 -22.69 20.34 -23.35
CA GLY A 572 -23.00 21.18 -24.52
C GLY A 572 -21.81 21.42 -25.45
N HIS A 573 -20.82 20.51 -25.46
CA HIS A 573 -19.64 20.58 -26.31
C HIS A 573 -19.75 19.65 -27.52
N ASP A 574 -19.17 20.06 -28.65
CA ASP A 574 -18.91 19.16 -29.77
C ASP A 574 -17.75 18.19 -29.39
N PRO A 575 -17.96 16.86 -29.43
CA PRO A 575 -16.89 15.91 -29.18
C PRO A 575 -15.70 16.02 -30.16
N ALA A 576 -15.94 16.36 -31.43
CA ALA A 576 -14.89 16.52 -32.45
C ALA A 576 -13.95 17.69 -32.14
N GLU A 577 -14.47 18.75 -31.49
CA GLU A 577 -13.67 19.89 -31.06
C GLU A 577 -12.98 19.64 -29.71
N LYS A 578 -13.66 19.02 -28.74
CA LYS A 578 -13.10 18.85 -27.38
C LYS A 578 -12.19 17.65 -27.22
N VAL A 579 -12.34 16.57 -27.98
CA VAL A 579 -11.42 15.42 -27.91
C VAL A 579 -10.26 15.64 -28.87
N ALA A 580 -9.06 15.89 -28.34
CA ALA A 580 -7.84 16.12 -29.12
C ALA A 580 -7.41 14.85 -29.89
N VAL A 581 -7.37 13.71 -29.19
CA VAL A 581 -7.03 12.38 -29.71
C VAL A 581 -7.73 11.32 -28.84
N PHE A 582 -8.26 10.27 -29.46
CA PHE A 582 -8.66 9.03 -28.77
C PHE A 582 -7.80 7.83 -29.21
N ARG A 583 -6.96 7.28 -28.33
CA ARG A 583 -6.08 6.12 -28.62
C ARG A 583 -6.20 5.06 -27.54
N ILE A 584 -7.15 4.14 -27.69
CA ILE A 584 -7.28 2.94 -26.86
C ILE A 584 -7.48 1.72 -27.77
N PRO A 585 -6.41 1.07 -28.24
CA PRO A 585 -6.50 -0.21 -28.94
C PRO A 585 -6.73 -1.37 -27.98
N GLY A 586 -7.50 -2.39 -28.38
CA GLY A 586 -7.79 -3.56 -27.57
C GLY A 586 -9.23 -4.08 -27.66
N ALA A 587 -9.79 -4.49 -26.52
CA ALA A 587 -11.09 -5.14 -26.45
C ALA A 587 -12.26 -4.23 -26.88
N TRP A 588 -12.97 -4.62 -27.94
CA TRP A 588 -14.06 -3.86 -28.58
C TRP A 588 -13.60 -2.52 -29.21
N GLU A 589 -12.36 -2.48 -29.73
CA GLU A 589 -11.82 -1.29 -30.42
C GLU A 589 -12.65 -0.88 -31.65
N GLU A 590 -13.09 -1.84 -32.48
CA GLU A 590 -13.95 -1.52 -33.64
C GLU A 590 -15.28 -0.86 -33.24
N GLU A 591 -15.93 -1.33 -32.18
CA GLU A 591 -17.17 -0.73 -31.69
C GLU A 591 -16.92 0.65 -31.08
N GLY A 592 -15.76 0.87 -30.46
CA GLY A 592 -15.27 2.19 -30.07
C GLY A 592 -15.14 3.12 -31.28
N PHE A 593 -14.47 2.68 -32.34
CA PHE A 593 -14.28 3.45 -33.57
C PHE A 593 -15.62 3.81 -34.22
N LYS A 594 -16.55 2.84 -34.36
CA LYS A 594 -17.92 3.05 -34.86
C LYS A 594 -18.73 4.08 -34.05
N ILE A 595 -18.39 4.31 -32.78
CA ILE A 595 -18.95 5.41 -31.97
C ILE A 595 -18.25 6.74 -32.28
N LEU A 596 -16.92 6.75 -32.34
CA LEU A 596 -16.10 7.95 -32.50
C LEU A 596 -16.28 8.57 -33.90
N ASP A 597 -16.33 7.74 -34.95
CA ASP A 597 -16.69 8.10 -36.34
C ASP A 597 -17.98 8.94 -36.40
N LYS A 598 -19.02 8.47 -35.70
CA LYS A 598 -20.35 9.11 -35.69
C LYS A 598 -20.32 10.54 -35.15
N TYR A 599 -19.36 10.85 -34.29
CA TYR A 599 -19.17 12.17 -33.68
C TYR A 599 -17.91 12.89 -34.17
N GLY A 600 -17.32 12.47 -35.29
CA GLY A 600 -16.16 13.14 -35.91
C GLY A 600 -14.88 13.15 -35.06
N VAL A 601 -14.78 12.30 -34.03
CA VAL A 601 -13.63 12.30 -33.11
C VAL A 601 -12.45 11.56 -33.75
N GLU A 602 -11.30 12.21 -33.84
CA GLU A 602 -10.09 11.57 -34.37
C GLU A 602 -9.55 10.51 -33.39
N TYR A 603 -9.36 9.29 -33.91
CA TYR A 603 -8.91 8.15 -33.12
C TYR A 603 -7.78 7.37 -33.81
N TYR A 604 -7.02 6.62 -33.01
CA TYR A 604 -5.96 5.74 -33.48
C TYR A 604 -5.97 4.36 -32.83
N ASP A 605 -5.45 3.39 -33.57
CA ASP A 605 -5.33 1.99 -33.16
C ASP A 605 -3.93 1.66 -32.58
N ARG A 606 -3.53 0.38 -32.67
CA ARG A 606 -2.22 -0.12 -32.22
C ARG A 606 -1.06 0.26 -33.14
N SER A 607 -1.30 0.68 -34.39
CA SER A 607 -0.23 1.09 -35.32
C SER A 607 0.43 2.41 -34.91
N VAL A 608 -0.35 3.31 -34.27
CA VAL A 608 0.14 4.54 -33.68
C VAL A 608 0.68 4.27 -32.28
N SER A 609 1.94 4.64 -32.02
CA SER A 609 2.57 4.47 -30.71
C SER A 609 2.01 5.46 -29.67
N MET A 610 2.18 5.15 -28.38
CA MET A 610 1.78 6.08 -27.30
C MET A 610 2.52 7.43 -27.39
N HIS A 611 3.79 7.41 -27.79
CA HIS A 611 4.60 8.62 -27.95
C HIS A 611 4.16 9.48 -29.15
N GLU A 612 3.69 8.85 -30.23
CA GLU A 612 3.12 9.54 -31.40
C GLU A 612 1.71 10.07 -31.12
N ALA A 613 0.87 9.31 -30.42
CA ALA A 613 -0.45 9.79 -29.98
C ALA A 613 -0.33 11.02 -29.08
N ALA A 614 0.63 11.02 -28.14
CA ALA A 614 0.94 12.17 -27.30
C ALA A 614 1.40 13.40 -28.11
N ARG A 615 2.25 13.22 -29.14
CA ARG A 615 2.68 14.32 -30.03
C ARG A 615 1.46 15.01 -30.66
N ARG A 616 0.58 14.22 -31.28
CA ARG A 616 -0.61 14.72 -31.97
C ARG A 616 -1.62 15.34 -31.00
N ALA A 617 -1.74 14.81 -29.78
CA ALA A 617 -2.58 15.40 -28.75
C ALA A 617 -2.14 16.83 -28.37
N VAL A 618 -0.82 17.09 -28.30
CA VAL A 618 -0.27 18.44 -28.07
C VAL A 618 -0.49 19.34 -29.28
N GLU A 619 -0.21 18.85 -30.50
CA GLU A 619 -0.41 19.60 -31.74
C GLU A 619 -1.87 20.06 -31.95
N LYS A 620 -2.84 19.32 -31.41
CA LYS A 620 -4.27 19.66 -31.43
C LYS A 620 -4.69 20.74 -30.44
N VAL A 621 -3.91 20.99 -29.39
CA VAL A 621 -4.08 22.12 -28.46
C VAL A 621 -3.34 23.37 -28.97
N GLY A 622 -2.27 23.17 -29.72
CA GLY A 622 -1.37 24.22 -30.18
C GLY A 622 -0.17 24.38 -29.25
N ALA A 623 0.91 24.97 -29.78
CA ALA A 623 2.01 25.41 -28.94
C ALA A 623 1.53 26.59 -28.05
N PRO A 624 1.95 26.66 -26.77
CA PRO A 624 1.64 27.80 -25.93
C PRO A 624 2.24 29.09 -26.51
N VAL A 625 1.48 30.17 -26.44
CA VAL A 625 1.91 31.56 -26.69
C VAL A 625 2.72 32.08 -25.51
#